data_AF-A0A957GIL9-F1
#
_entry.id   AF-A0A957GIL9-F1
#
_cell.length_a   1.000
_cell.length_b   1.000
_cell.length_c   1.000
_cell.angle_alpha   90.00
_cell.angle_beta   90.00
_cell.angle_gamma   90.00
#
_symmetry.space_group_name_H-M   'P 1'
#
loop_
_entity.id
_entity.type
_entity.pdbx_description
1 polymer ?
#
loop_
_entity_poly.entity_id
_entity_poly.type
_entity_poly.pdbx_seq_one_letter_code
_entity_poly.pdbx_strand_id
1 'polypeptide(L)'
;MNQDVFDGKWKQMRGTIKQQWGDLTDDDLRKVQGRYDQFLGLLQEKYGYSRQTAENELNTRMNDLAAFGDNLQTSTREVVTAVDQTVTQRPWFAMAATLLVGIIVGMWLNSSTD
;
A
#
# COMPACT_ATOMS: atom_id res chain seq x y z
N MET A 1 13.16 -11.16 -8.19
CA MET A 1 13.37 -10.29 -7.02
C MET A 1 14.13 -11.06 -5.95
N ASN A 2 14.93 -10.39 -5.12
CA ASN A 2 15.58 -11.05 -3.97
C ASN A 2 14.60 -11.21 -2.81
N GLN A 3 14.62 -12.40 -2.18
CA GLN A 3 13.81 -12.74 -1.01
C GLN A 3 13.98 -11.72 0.13
N ASP A 4 15.19 -11.16 0.30
CA ASP A 4 15.48 -10.14 1.32
C ASP A 4 14.64 -8.85 1.18
N VAL A 5 14.29 -8.48 -0.06
CA VAL A 5 13.47 -7.28 -0.32
C VAL A 5 12.02 -7.53 0.04
N PHE A 6 11.53 -8.75 -0.19
CA PHE A 6 10.19 -9.19 0.19
C PHE A 6 10.02 -9.07 1.71
N ASP A 7 10.95 -9.66 2.44
CA ASP A 7 10.93 -9.72 3.90
C ASP A 7 11.06 -8.32 4.52
N GLY A 8 11.96 -7.47 3.98
CA GLY A 8 12.17 -6.11 4.48
C GLY A 8 10.99 -5.15 4.23
N LYS A 9 10.28 -5.30 3.11
CA LYS A 9 9.17 -4.40 2.72
C LYS A 9 7.78 -4.96 3.00
N TRP A 10 7.67 -6.14 3.60
CA TRP A 10 6.41 -6.85 3.83
C TRP A 10 5.30 -5.98 4.44
N LYS A 11 5.61 -5.22 5.50
CA LYS A 11 4.63 -4.37 6.20
C LYS A 11 3.99 -3.34 5.28
N GLN A 12 4.76 -2.77 4.36
CA GLN A 12 4.29 -1.76 3.41
C GLN A 12 3.50 -2.42 2.27
N MET A 13 3.95 -3.59 1.81
CA MET A 13 3.36 -4.27 0.66
C MET A 13 2.10 -5.06 0.99
N ARG A 14 1.92 -5.51 2.24
CA ARG A 14 0.79 -6.34 2.68
C ARG A 14 -0.58 -5.79 2.28
N GLY A 15 -0.78 -4.47 2.39
CA GLY A 15 -2.04 -3.83 2.02
C GLY A 15 -2.36 -3.98 0.53
N THR A 16 -1.36 -3.78 -0.31
CA THR A 16 -1.52 -3.91 -1.76
C THR A 16 -1.51 -5.37 -2.21
N ILE A 17 -0.76 -6.24 -1.54
CA ILE A 17 -0.82 -7.70 -1.73
C ILE A 17 -2.25 -8.20 -1.48
N LYS A 18 -2.93 -7.74 -0.42
CA LYS A 18 -4.33 -8.07 -0.18
C LYS A 18 -5.26 -7.60 -1.30
N GLN A 19 -4.99 -6.45 -1.91
CA GLN A 19 -5.78 -5.96 -3.04
C GLN A 19 -5.53 -6.75 -4.32
N GLN A 20 -4.29 -7.16 -4.54
CA GLN A 20 -3.87 -7.93 -5.70
C GLN A 20 -4.41 -9.37 -5.64
N TRP A 21 -4.24 -10.03 -4.49
CA TRP A 21 -4.73 -11.38 -4.25
C TRP A 21 -5.97 -11.33 -3.36
N GLY A 22 -7.14 -11.17 -3.98
CA GLY A 22 -8.43 -10.98 -3.30
C GLY A 22 -8.87 -12.15 -2.39
N ASP A 23 -8.34 -13.35 -2.59
CA ASP A 23 -8.66 -14.53 -1.76
C ASP A 23 -7.75 -14.68 -0.53
N LEU A 24 -6.72 -13.84 -0.42
CA LEU A 24 -5.85 -13.78 0.74
C LEU A 24 -6.48 -12.89 1.81
N THR A 25 -6.74 -13.49 2.98
CA THR A 25 -7.24 -12.74 4.13
C THR A 25 -6.11 -12.07 4.90
N ASP A 26 -6.44 -11.09 5.74
CA ASP A 26 -5.42 -10.44 6.59
C ASP A 26 -4.77 -11.46 7.55
N ASP A 27 -5.53 -12.46 8.00
CA ASP A 27 -5.04 -13.57 8.82
C ASP A 27 -4.03 -14.43 8.08
N ASP A 28 -4.30 -14.77 6.81
CA ASP A 28 -3.38 -15.54 5.98
C ASP A 28 -2.06 -14.80 5.83
N LEU A 29 -2.11 -13.51 5.46
CA LEU A 29 -0.94 -12.64 5.34
C LEU A 29 -0.19 -12.50 6.68
N ARG A 30 -0.90 -12.47 7.81
CA ARG A 30 -0.27 -12.38 9.13
C ARG A 30 0.51 -13.65 9.49
N LYS A 31 0.00 -14.83 9.12
CA LYS A 31 0.68 -16.13 9.34
C LYS A 31 2.00 -16.23 8.58
N VAL A 32 2.05 -15.69 7.35
CA VAL A 32 3.25 -15.71 6.53
C VAL A 32 4.38 -14.85 7.12
N GLN A 33 4.02 -13.80 7.88
CA GLN A 33 4.94 -12.84 8.50
C GLN A 33 5.96 -12.21 7.54
N GLY A 34 5.65 -12.22 6.24
CA GLY A 34 6.56 -11.70 5.24
C GLY A 34 7.73 -12.60 4.92
N ARG A 35 7.64 -13.92 5.15
CA ARG A 35 8.63 -14.87 4.65
C ARG A 35 8.28 -15.30 3.23
N TYR A 36 9.20 -15.12 2.29
CA TYR A 36 9.01 -15.49 0.89
C TYR A 36 8.52 -16.94 0.69
N ASP A 37 9.21 -17.93 1.27
CA ASP A 37 8.84 -19.35 1.09
C ASP A 37 7.48 -19.71 1.68
N GLN A 38 7.10 -19.08 2.80
CA GLN A 38 5.78 -19.28 3.39
C GLN A 38 4.69 -18.69 2.50
N PHE A 39 4.97 -17.57 1.81
CA PHE A 39 4.02 -16.96 0.89
C PHE A 39 3.80 -17.83 -0.33
N LEU A 40 4.87 -18.44 -0.85
CA LEU A 40 4.76 -19.44 -1.92
C LEU A 40 3.95 -20.65 -1.49
N GLY A 41 4.11 -21.13 -0.25
CA GLY A 41 3.28 -22.21 0.30
C GLY A 41 1.81 -21.82 0.34
N LEU A 42 1.50 -20.61 0.80
CA LEU A 42 0.14 -20.08 0.83
C LEU A 42 -0.48 -19.97 -0.56
N LEU A 43 0.28 -19.52 -1.56
CA LEU A 43 -0.19 -19.45 -2.96
C LEU A 43 -0.46 -20.84 -3.54
N GLN A 44 0.36 -21.83 -3.23
CA GLN A 44 0.12 -23.22 -3.63
C GLN A 44 -1.17 -23.76 -3.00
N GLU A 45 -1.40 -23.50 -1.71
CA GLU A 45 -2.57 -23.99 -0.98
C GLU A 45 -3.88 -23.32 -1.41
N LYS A 46 -3.88 -21.98 -1.56
CA LYS A 46 -5.09 -21.20 -1.88
C LYS A 46 -5.46 -21.24 -3.36
N TYR A 47 -4.45 -21.14 -4.23
CA TYR A 47 -4.65 -20.96 -5.67
C TYR A 47 -4.31 -22.20 -6.50
N GLY A 48 -3.77 -23.26 -5.87
CA GLY A 48 -3.36 -24.47 -6.57
C GLY A 48 -2.19 -24.26 -7.52
N TYR A 49 -1.42 -23.18 -7.33
CA TYR A 49 -0.28 -22.87 -8.20
C TYR A 49 0.84 -23.91 -8.04
N SER A 50 1.57 -24.17 -9.12
CA SER A 50 2.85 -24.85 -9.00
C SER A 50 3.86 -23.90 -8.33
N ARG A 51 4.92 -24.43 -7.70
CA ARG A 51 5.97 -23.59 -7.10
C ARG A 51 6.51 -22.54 -8.09
N GLN A 52 6.78 -22.96 -9.32
CA GLN A 52 7.28 -22.08 -10.37
C GLN A 52 6.27 -21.00 -10.79
N THR A 53 4.98 -21.37 -10.87
CA THR A 53 3.91 -20.42 -11.17
C THR A 53 3.76 -19.39 -10.04
N ALA A 54 3.80 -19.85 -8.78
CA ALA A 54 3.72 -18.97 -7.61
C ALA A 54 4.91 -18.01 -7.55
N GLU A 55 6.13 -18.48 -7.83
CA GLU A 55 7.34 -17.65 -7.89
C GLU A 55 7.24 -16.59 -9.00
N ASN A 56 6.77 -16.97 -10.19
CA ASN A 56 6.59 -16.05 -11.31
C ASN A 56 5.51 -15.00 -11.05
N GLU A 57 4.36 -15.42 -10.52
CA GLU A 57 3.25 -14.53 -10.17
C GLU A 57 3.69 -13.52 -9.11
N LEU A 58 4.34 -14.02 -8.05
CA LEU A 58 4.85 -13.18 -6.98
C LEU A 58 5.86 -12.16 -7.50
N ASN A 59 6.82 -12.59 -8.31
CA ASN A 59 7.83 -11.70 -8.88
C ASN A 59 7.21 -10.64 -9.81
N THR A 60 6.24 -11.03 -10.65
CA THR A 60 5.51 -10.10 -11.53
C THR A 60 4.81 -9.03 -10.70
N ARG A 61 3.98 -9.42 -9.75
CA ARG A 61 3.21 -8.46 -8.95
C ARG A 61 4.10 -7.60 -8.07
N MET A 62 5.23 -8.13 -7.58
CA MET A 62 6.13 -7.29 -6.80
C MET A 62 6.85 -6.23 -7.64
N ASN A 63 7.16 -6.53 -8.91
CA ASN A 63 7.66 -5.51 -9.84
C ASN A 63 6.59 -4.43 -10.07
N ASP A 64 5.32 -4.82 -10.21
CA ASP A 64 4.21 -3.88 -10.32
C ASP A 64 4.04 -3.02 -9.07
N LEU A 65 4.25 -3.61 -7.88
CA LEU A 65 4.21 -2.89 -6.61
C LEU A 65 5.34 -1.87 -6.46
N ALA A 66 6.55 -2.20 -6.93
CA ALA A 66 7.66 -1.26 -6.96
C ALA A 66 7.36 -0.09 -7.91
N ALA A 67 6.83 -0.38 -9.10
CA ALA A 67 6.42 0.63 -10.07
C ALA A 67 5.27 1.52 -9.56
N PHE A 68 4.31 0.93 -8.84
CA PHE A 68 3.22 1.66 -8.20
C PHE A 68 3.73 2.62 -7.12
N GLY A 69 4.68 2.19 -6.30
CA GLY A 69 5.29 3.03 -5.25
C GLY A 69 6.01 4.26 -5.81
N ASP A 70 6.68 4.11 -6.95
CA ASP A 70 7.32 5.23 -7.66
C ASP A 70 6.26 6.18 -8.26
N ASN A 71 5.18 5.62 -8.82
CA ASN A 71 4.09 6.42 -9.40
C ASN A 71 3.28 7.20 -8.33
N LEU A 72 3.07 6.62 -7.15
CA LEU A 72 2.39 7.32 -6.05
C LEU A 72 3.14 8.58 -5.60
N GLN A 73 4.47 8.54 -5.55
CA GLN A 73 5.28 9.73 -5.23
C GLN A 73 5.18 10.81 -6.31
N THR A 74 5.03 10.43 -7.58
CA THR A 74 4.82 11.39 -8.67
C THR A 74 3.41 11.98 -8.64
N SER A 75 2.35 11.16 -8.47
CA SER A 75 0.98 11.66 -8.38
C SER A 75 0.76 12.54 -7.15
N THR A 76 1.36 12.20 -6.01
CA THR A 76 1.28 13.04 -4.80
C THR A 76 2.00 14.36 -4.98
N ARG A 77 3.17 14.38 -5.65
CA ARG A 77 3.85 15.65 -5.97
C ARG A 77 3.02 16.52 -6.91
N GLU A 78 2.41 15.96 -7.95
CA GLU A 78 1.55 16.74 -8.85
C GLU A 78 0.35 17.34 -8.13
N VAL A 79 -0.36 16.56 -7.30
CA VAL A 79 -1.51 17.05 -6.53
C VAL A 79 -1.09 18.07 -5.47
N VAL A 80 0.02 17.85 -4.76
CA VAL A 80 0.57 18.81 -3.79
C VAL A 80 0.92 20.13 -4.48
N THR A 81 1.54 20.08 -5.66
CA THR A 81 1.91 21.29 -6.41
C THR A 81 0.67 22.01 -6.98
N ALA A 82 -0.36 21.25 -7.38
CA ALA A 82 -1.65 21.81 -7.81
C ALA A 82 -2.42 22.47 -6.65
N VAL A 83 -2.35 21.88 -5.45
CA VAL A 83 -2.92 22.43 -4.22
C VAL A 83 -2.17 23.69 -3.78
N ASP A 84 -0.84 23.71 -3.89
CA ASP A 84 -0.01 24.87 -3.56
C ASP A 84 -0.35 26.11 -4.41
N GLN A 85 -0.60 25.91 -5.71
CA GLN A 85 -1.08 26.98 -6.60
C GLN A 85 -2.48 27.51 -6.25
N THR A 86 -3.36 26.67 -5.69
CA THR A 86 -4.72 27.07 -5.30
C THR A 86 -4.77 27.78 -3.96
N VAL A 87 -3.91 27.40 -3.00
CA VAL A 87 -3.76 28.09 -1.70
C VAL A 87 -3.15 29.49 -1.86
N THR A 88 -2.27 29.68 -2.84
CA THR A 88 -1.54 30.95 -3.04
C THR A 88 -2.36 32.02 -3.80
N GLN A 89 -3.26 31.64 -4.72
CA GLN A 89 -4.01 32.61 -5.54
C GLN A 89 -5.27 33.20 -4.88
N ARG A 90 -5.89 32.54 -3.90
CA ARG A 90 -7.16 33.01 -3.31
C ARG A 90 -7.15 32.86 -1.78
N PRO A 91 -6.70 33.88 -1.03
CA PRO A 91 -6.38 33.77 0.39
C PRO A 91 -7.59 33.40 1.28
N TRP A 92 -8.81 33.71 0.86
CA TRP A 92 -10.02 33.35 1.61
C TRP A 92 -10.40 31.85 1.51
N PHE A 93 -9.91 31.10 0.52
CA PHE A 93 -10.08 29.65 0.46
C PHE A 93 -9.10 28.89 1.35
N ALA A 94 -7.92 29.47 1.61
CA ALA A 94 -6.94 28.85 2.50
C ALA A 94 -7.55 28.58 3.89
N MET A 95 -8.34 29.51 4.43
CA MET A 95 -9.03 29.35 5.72
C MET A 95 -10.08 28.23 5.73
N ALA A 96 -10.76 27.99 4.60
CA ALA A 96 -11.73 26.89 4.48
C ALA A 96 -11.05 25.52 4.39
N ALA A 97 -9.90 25.45 3.69
CA ALA A 97 -9.11 24.23 3.60
C ALA A 97 -8.48 23.83 4.95
N THR A 98 -8.01 24.80 5.76
CA THR A 98 -7.48 24.50 7.11
C THR A 98 -8.54 23.94 8.05
N LEU A 99 -9.80 24.39 7.93
CA LEU A 99 -10.92 23.85 8.70
C LEU A 99 -11.24 22.41 8.32
N LEU A 100 -11.16 22.07 7.02
CA LEU A 100 -11.40 20.70 6.56
C LEU A 100 -10.28 19.72 6.97
N VAL A 101 -9.02 20.15 6.91
CA VAL A 101 -7.90 19.35 7.40
C VAL A 101 -7.98 19.15 8.92
N GLY A 102 -8.42 20.16 9.68
CA GLY A 102 -8.69 20.05 11.12
C GLY A 102 -9.79 19.03 11.47
N ILE A 103 -10.83 18.90 10.64
CA ILE A 103 -11.89 17.89 10.80
C ILE A 103 -11.36 16.48 10.52
N ILE A 104 -10.52 16.32 9.50
CA ILE A 104 -9.91 15.02 9.14
C ILE A 104 -8.90 14.57 10.22
N VAL A 105 -8.07 15.49 10.73
CA VAL A 105 -7.13 15.20 11.83
C VAL A 105 -7.84 14.97 13.17
N GLY A 106 -8.91 15.73 13.46
CA GLY A 106 -9.75 15.52 14.64
C GLY A 106 -10.46 14.17 14.65
N MET A 107 -10.87 13.68 13.47
CA MET A 107 -11.46 12.34 13.31
C MET A 107 -10.44 11.21 13.49
N TRP A 108 -9.13 11.48 13.33
CA TRP A 108 -8.06 10.51 13.59
C TRP A 108 -7.60 10.50 15.05
N LEU A 109 -7.66 11.63 15.77
CA LEU A 109 -7.32 11.69 17.19
C LEU A 109 -8.37 11.01 18.10
N ASN A 110 -9.64 10.99 17.68
CA ASN A 110 -10.73 10.36 18.43
C ASN A 110 -10.85 8.83 18.22
N SER A 111 -10.09 8.23 17.30
CA SER A 111 -10.08 6.76 17.06
C SER A 111 -8.87 6.05 17.67
N SER A 112 -8.06 6.76 18.48
CA SER A 112 -6.88 6.23 19.18
C SER A 112 -7.07 6.11 20.71
N THR A 113 -8.31 6.29 21.19
CA THR A 113 -8.67 6.21 22.62
C THR A 113 -9.72 5.12 22.94
N ASP A 114 -9.90 4.14 22.06
CA ASP A 114 -10.44 2.81 22.38
C ASP A 114 -9.61 1.72 21.69
#